data_AF-G0NBD5-F1
#
_entry.id   AF-G0NBD5-F1
#
_cell.length_a   1.000
_cell.length_b   1.000
_cell.length_c   1.000
_cell.angle_alpha   90.00
_cell.angle_beta   90.00
_cell.angle_gamma   90.00
#
_symmetry.space_group_name_H-M   'P 1'
#
loop_
_entity.id
_entity.type
_entity.pdbx_description
1 polymer ?
#
loop_
_entity_poly.entity_id
_entity_poly.type
_entity_poly.pdbx_seq_one_letter_code
_entity_poly.pdbx_strand_id
1 'polypeptide(L)'
;MFIVMIMSMTILLENRHNSIPSNRFRITGKIMKTLYYSIRVLMAFIYSLGIFLCVPDDQKGALLQILKEIPCPTEEFFTVKEIFVLCIDDYYINFLASITALGVLFECSQMLFFMLCCLYYLFFAINGFTSKKTRKLQIAFFGSIILQVSIPVMFLLPSFVFMVFSVVMGYYNQALTNFAVLHASVHGFLSTVVVLVIHKPYRNFIRSFFCKSVKPEVTIKSVMDTRRMSVFPTHVTT
;
A
#
# COMPACT_ATOMS: atom_id res chain seq x y z
N MET A 1 -11.36 -3.80 -0.76
CA MET A 1 -10.00 -4.37 -0.57
C MET A 1 -8.93 -3.69 -1.43
N PHE A 2 -9.08 -3.63 -2.77
CA PHE A 2 -8.08 -3.05 -3.68
C PHE A 2 -7.70 -1.59 -3.36
N ILE A 3 -8.70 -0.70 -3.17
CA ILE A 3 -8.44 0.71 -2.83
C ILE A 3 -7.69 0.86 -1.51
N VAL A 4 -8.09 0.10 -0.47
CA VAL A 4 -7.44 0.16 0.85
C VAL A 4 -5.96 -0.24 0.74
N MET A 5 -5.65 -1.23 -0.08
CA MET A 5 -4.27 -1.63 -0.37
C MET A 5 -3.49 -0.51 -1.05
N ILE A 6 -4.04 0.10 -2.11
CA ILE A 6 -3.41 1.21 -2.81
C ILE A 6 -3.16 2.38 -1.85
N MET A 7 -4.14 2.77 -1.03
CA MET A 7 -3.96 3.80 0.00
C MET A 7 -2.82 3.46 0.97
N SER A 8 -2.68 2.19 1.36
CA SER A 8 -1.59 1.75 2.22
C SER A 8 -0.21 1.86 1.55
N MET A 9 -0.12 1.59 0.24
CA MET A 9 1.10 1.80 -0.54
C MET A 9 1.45 3.28 -0.66
N THR A 10 0.43 4.14 -0.88
CA THR A 10 0.63 5.59 -0.91
C THR A 10 1.17 6.09 0.42
N ILE A 11 0.64 5.60 1.55
CA ILE A 11 1.16 5.89 2.89
C ILE A 11 2.61 5.41 3.06
N LEU A 12 2.96 4.23 2.56
CA LEU A 12 4.31 3.69 2.61
C LEU A 12 5.30 4.57 1.81
N LEU A 13 4.91 4.98 0.60
CA LEU A 13 5.70 5.86 -0.26
C LEU A 13 5.79 7.29 0.28
N GLU A 14 4.71 7.82 0.85
CA GLU A 14 4.72 9.12 1.54
C GLU A 14 5.72 9.09 2.71
N ASN A 15 5.66 8.05 3.54
CA ASN A 15 6.57 7.90 4.68
C ASN A 15 8.03 7.87 4.21
N ARG A 16 8.28 7.16 3.11
CA ARG A 16 9.60 7.10 2.50
C ARG A 16 10.03 8.46 1.96
N HIS A 17 9.16 9.15 1.24
CA HIS A 17 9.36 10.52 0.73
C HIS A 17 9.70 11.49 1.87
N ASN A 18 8.98 11.41 2.99
CA ASN A 18 9.21 12.24 4.17
C ASN A 18 10.51 11.93 4.91
N SER A 19 11.02 10.71 4.82
CA SER A 19 12.25 10.31 5.53
C SER A 19 13.54 10.87 4.90
N ILE A 20 13.45 11.48 3.71
CA ILE A 20 14.57 12.15 3.04
C ILE A 20 14.64 13.61 3.54
N PRO A 21 15.66 14.00 4.33
CA PRO A 21 15.67 15.33 4.95
C PRO A 21 15.79 16.50 3.98
N SER A 22 16.46 16.28 2.84
CA SER A 22 16.67 17.28 1.80
C SER A 22 15.46 17.52 0.89
N ASN A 23 14.38 16.78 1.11
CA ASN A 23 13.17 16.86 0.29
C ASN A 23 12.32 18.08 0.67
N ARG A 24 12.09 18.99 -0.28
CA ARG A 24 11.31 20.21 -0.08
C ARG A 24 9.83 19.94 0.13
N PHE A 25 9.29 18.88 -0.47
CA PHE A 25 7.86 18.55 -0.46
C PHE A 25 7.47 17.68 0.75
N ARG A 26 8.27 17.71 1.81
CA ARG A 26 8.06 16.92 3.01
C ARG A 26 6.92 17.50 3.84
N ILE A 27 6.00 16.65 4.29
CA ILE A 27 5.03 17.01 5.33
C ILE A 27 5.78 16.99 6.66
N THR A 28 6.00 18.13 7.31
CA THR A 28 6.82 18.24 8.53
C THR A 28 6.00 18.44 9.81
N GLY A 29 4.88 19.15 9.73
CA GLY A 29 4.03 19.46 10.89
C GLY A 29 3.37 18.22 11.47
N LYS A 30 3.46 18.03 12.80
CA LYS A 30 2.80 16.92 13.51
C LYS A 30 1.30 16.89 13.22
N ILE A 31 0.64 18.04 13.31
CA ILE A 31 -0.80 18.17 13.03
C ILE A 31 -1.11 17.80 11.59
N MET A 32 -0.35 18.33 10.61
CA MET A 32 -0.55 18.01 9.20
C MET A 32 -0.36 16.52 8.89
N LYS A 33 0.63 15.88 9.50
CA LYS A 33 0.82 14.42 9.38
C LYS A 33 -0.35 13.65 9.97
N THR A 34 -0.77 13.99 11.18
CA THR A 34 -1.92 13.34 11.82
C THR A 34 -3.17 13.49 10.98
N LEU A 35 -3.46 14.70 10.50
CA LEU A 35 -4.60 14.95 9.62
C LEU A 35 -4.51 14.12 8.34
N TYR A 36 -3.36 14.11 7.67
CA TYR A 36 -3.15 13.34 6.43
C TYR A 36 -3.45 11.84 6.63
N TYR A 37 -2.87 11.22 7.66
CA TYR A 37 -3.10 9.80 7.94
C TYR A 37 -4.53 9.50 8.39
N SER A 38 -5.09 10.34 9.26
CA SER A 38 -6.47 10.17 9.75
C SER A 38 -7.49 10.29 8.61
N ILE A 39 -7.33 11.26 7.71
CA ILE A 39 -8.20 11.43 6.55
C ILE A 39 -8.16 10.19 5.66
N ARG A 40 -6.98 9.62 5.41
CA ARG A 40 -6.85 8.40 4.60
C ARG A 40 -7.52 7.19 5.22
N VAL A 41 -7.34 7.00 6.53
CA VAL A 41 -7.99 5.89 7.25
C VAL A 41 -9.51 6.08 7.22
N LEU A 42 -9.99 7.30 7.41
CA LEU A 42 -11.41 7.62 7.32
C LEU A 42 -11.96 7.36 5.91
N MET A 43 -11.25 7.78 4.86
CA MET A 43 -11.62 7.50 3.46
C MET A 43 -11.70 5.99 3.19
N ALA A 44 -10.72 5.22 3.66
CA ALA A 44 -10.71 3.76 3.53
C ALA A 44 -11.91 3.12 4.23
N PHE A 45 -12.27 3.61 5.42
CA PHE A 45 -13.43 3.14 6.17
C PHE A 45 -14.75 3.49 5.46
N ILE A 46 -14.93 4.75 5.05
CA ILE A 46 -16.13 5.20 4.34
C ILE A 46 -16.32 4.42 3.04
N TYR A 47 -15.25 4.24 2.25
CA TYR A 47 -15.33 3.48 1.01
C TYR A 47 -15.69 2.01 1.27
N SER A 48 -15.10 1.40 2.30
CA SER A 48 -15.42 0.02 2.67
C SER A 48 -16.87 -0.13 3.13
N LEU A 49 -17.39 0.83 3.91
CA LEU A 49 -18.79 0.88 4.30
C LEU A 49 -19.72 1.04 3.09
N GLY A 50 -19.36 1.90 2.14
CA GLY A 50 -20.10 2.10 0.89
C GLY A 50 -20.38 0.80 0.15
N ILE A 51 -19.38 -0.08 0.03
CA ILE A 51 -19.55 -1.40 -0.63
C ILE A 51 -20.67 -2.23 0.02
N PHE A 52 -20.88 -2.12 1.33
CA PHE A 52 -21.91 -2.90 2.03
C PHE A 52 -23.29 -2.22 2.04
N LEU A 53 -23.37 -0.93 1.71
CA LEU A 53 -24.65 -0.21 1.65
C LEU A 53 -25.51 -0.59 0.44
N CYS A 54 -24.95 -1.27 -0.55
CA CYS A 54 -25.67 -1.69 -1.75
C CYS A 54 -26.15 -3.14 -1.73
N VAL A 55 -25.95 -3.82 -0.59
CA VAL A 55 -26.43 -5.19 -0.36
C VAL A 55 -27.97 -5.16 -0.34
N PRO A 56 -28.65 -5.95 -1.20
CA PRO A 56 -30.10 -6.02 -1.19
C PRO A 56 -30.61 -6.78 0.04
N ASP A 57 -31.66 -6.24 0.67
CA ASP A 57 -32.34 -6.87 1.81
C ASP A 57 -33.00 -8.19 1.40
N ASP A 58 -33.63 -8.23 0.22
CA ASP A 58 -34.22 -9.44 -0.37
C ASP A 58 -33.23 -10.15 -1.31
N GLN A 59 -32.38 -11.00 -0.72
CA GLN A 59 -31.43 -11.83 -1.46
C GLN A 59 -32.09 -12.81 -2.44
N LYS A 60 -33.30 -13.32 -2.13
CA LYS A 60 -34.00 -14.27 -3.02
C LYS A 60 -34.55 -13.56 -4.25
N GLY A 61 -35.16 -12.38 -4.07
CA GLY A 61 -35.59 -11.52 -5.16
C GLY A 61 -34.42 -11.11 -6.05
N ALA A 62 -33.28 -10.74 -5.45
CA ALA A 62 -32.06 -10.40 -6.17
C ALA A 62 -31.53 -11.56 -7.05
N LEU A 63 -31.51 -12.80 -6.53
CA LEU A 63 -31.13 -13.98 -7.31
C LEU A 63 -32.09 -14.24 -8.48
N LEU A 64 -33.40 -14.07 -8.28
CA LEU A 64 -34.39 -14.19 -9.34
C LEU A 64 -34.21 -13.12 -10.43
N GLN A 65 -33.76 -11.92 -10.07
CA GLN A 65 -33.43 -10.88 -11.03
C GLN A 65 -32.19 -11.25 -11.85
N ILE A 66 -31.13 -11.76 -11.21
CA ILE A 66 -29.94 -12.24 -11.91
C ILE A 66 -30.29 -13.35 -12.90
N LEU A 67 -31.20 -14.27 -12.56
CA LEU A 67 -31.67 -15.32 -13.48
C LEU A 67 -32.35 -14.78 -14.75
N LYS A 68 -32.95 -13.58 -14.70
CA LYS A 68 -33.52 -12.94 -15.88
C LYS A 68 -32.44 -12.40 -16.82
N GLU A 69 -31.33 -11.95 -16.26
CA GLU A 69 -30.19 -11.40 -17.00
C GLU A 69 -29.25 -12.51 -17.51
N ILE A 70 -29.05 -13.56 -16.70
CA ILE A 70 -28.21 -14.72 -17.00
C ILE A 70 -29.12 -15.97 -17.02
N PRO A 71 -29.74 -16.30 -18.16
CA PRO A 71 -30.76 -17.34 -18.23
C PRO A 71 -30.22 -18.76 -18.09
N CYS A 72 -28.91 -18.97 -18.22
CA CYS A 72 -28.26 -20.27 -18.09
C CYS A 72 -27.00 -20.15 -17.21
N PRO A 73 -27.17 -19.99 -15.88
CA PRO A 73 -26.04 -19.96 -14.96
C PRO A 73 -25.45 -21.36 -14.77
N THR A 74 -24.28 -21.44 -14.12
CA THR A 74 -23.66 -22.72 -13.75
C THR A 74 -24.52 -23.50 -12.76
N GLU A 75 -24.36 -24.83 -12.70
CA GLU A 75 -25.09 -25.68 -11.74
C GLU A 75 -24.92 -25.22 -10.28
N GLU A 76 -23.75 -24.68 -9.96
CA GLU A 76 -23.44 -24.08 -8.65
C GLU A 76 -24.46 -23.02 -8.22
N PHE A 77 -25.09 -22.33 -9.18
CA PHE A 77 -26.13 -21.35 -8.91
C PHE A 77 -27.37 -21.96 -8.24
N PHE A 78 -27.63 -23.26 -8.44
CA PHE A 78 -28.80 -23.94 -7.87
C PHE A 78 -28.42 -24.86 -6.71
N THR A 79 -27.21 -25.41 -6.70
CA THR A 79 -26.79 -26.43 -5.73
C THR A 79 -26.16 -25.84 -4.47
N VAL A 80 -25.57 -24.64 -4.55
CA VAL A 80 -24.93 -23.99 -3.40
C VAL A 80 -25.99 -23.31 -2.55
N LYS A 81 -26.02 -23.63 -1.24
CA LYS A 81 -27.01 -23.10 -0.29
C LYS A 81 -26.92 -21.60 -0.05
N GLU A 82 -25.74 -21.00 -0.24
CA GLU A 82 -25.45 -19.63 0.16
C GLU A 82 -24.80 -18.86 -1.00
N ILE A 83 -25.61 -18.50 -1.99
CA ILE A 83 -25.21 -17.52 -2.99
C ILE A 83 -25.58 -16.15 -2.48
N PHE A 84 -24.60 -15.28 -2.41
CA PHE A 84 -24.75 -13.93 -1.91
C PHE A 84 -24.66 -12.93 -3.06
N VAL A 85 -25.68 -12.09 -3.19
CA VAL A 85 -25.73 -11.00 -4.16
C VAL A 85 -25.26 -9.73 -3.47
N LEU A 86 -24.13 -9.19 -3.93
CA LEU A 86 -23.54 -7.99 -3.35
C LEU A 86 -24.30 -6.72 -3.75
N CYS A 87 -24.71 -6.60 -5.00
CA CYS A 87 -25.42 -5.43 -5.53
C CYS A 87 -26.19 -5.80 -6.80
N ILE A 88 -27.38 -5.22 -6.97
CA ILE A 88 -28.25 -5.36 -8.16
C ILE A 88 -28.63 -4.01 -8.79
N ASP A 89 -28.26 -2.90 -8.14
CA ASP A 89 -28.58 -1.56 -8.62
C ASP A 89 -27.48 -1.09 -9.58
N ASP A 90 -27.80 -1.09 -10.87
CA ASP A 90 -26.89 -0.64 -11.93
C ASP A 90 -26.38 0.78 -11.74
N TYR A 91 -27.22 1.70 -11.23
CA TYR A 91 -26.81 3.06 -10.96
C TYR A 91 -25.75 3.08 -9.85
N TYR A 92 -25.98 2.33 -8.78
CA TYR A 92 -25.03 2.20 -7.68
C TYR A 92 -23.72 1.53 -8.13
N ILE A 93 -23.80 0.46 -8.92
CA ILE A 93 -22.63 -0.25 -9.47
C ILE A 93 -21.79 0.71 -10.31
N ASN A 94 -22.41 1.45 -11.24
CA ASN A 94 -21.72 2.40 -12.10
C ASN A 94 -21.14 3.59 -11.32
N PHE A 95 -21.87 4.09 -10.32
CA PHE A 95 -21.39 5.13 -9.42
C PHE A 95 -20.15 4.68 -8.64
N LEU A 96 -20.21 3.50 -7.99
CA LEU A 96 -19.11 2.95 -7.22
C LEU A 96 -17.90 2.63 -8.11
N ALA A 97 -18.12 2.10 -9.31
CA ALA A 97 -17.07 1.85 -10.30
C ALA A 97 -16.38 3.16 -10.72
N SER A 98 -17.14 4.22 -10.96
CA SER A 98 -16.61 5.54 -11.34
C SER A 98 -15.79 6.17 -10.23
N ILE A 99 -16.31 6.18 -9.00
CA ILE A 99 -15.58 6.66 -7.81
C ILE A 99 -14.31 5.84 -7.59
N THR A 100 -14.37 4.53 -7.80
CA THR A 100 -13.22 3.62 -7.69
C THR A 100 -12.15 3.96 -8.73
N ALA A 101 -12.52 4.14 -10.00
CA ALA A 101 -11.59 4.47 -11.06
C ALA A 101 -10.89 5.82 -10.81
N LEU A 102 -11.65 6.85 -10.42
CA LEU A 102 -11.10 8.17 -10.08
C LEU A 102 -10.17 8.10 -8.86
N GLY A 103 -10.56 7.36 -7.81
CA GLY A 103 -9.75 7.17 -6.62
C GLY A 103 -8.43 6.46 -6.93
N VAL A 104 -8.47 5.39 -7.74
CA VAL A 104 -7.27 4.68 -8.19
C VAL A 104 -6.34 5.59 -9.00
N LEU A 105 -6.89 6.38 -9.94
CA LEU A 105 -6.10 7.34 -10.71
C LEU A 105 -5.42 8.38 -9.81
N PHE A 106 -6.16 8.92 -8.84
CA PHE A 106 -5.63 9.89 -7.88
C PHE A 106 -4.49 9.29 -7.05
N GLU A 107 -4.67 8.11 -6.48
CA GLU A 107 -3.63 7.45 -5.69
C GLU A 107 -2.40 7.11 -6.53
N CYS A 108 -2.58 6.58 -7.75
CA CYS A 108 -1.47 6.31 -8.67
C CYS A 108 -0.67 7.59 -8.99
N SER A 109 -1.34 8.73 -9.17
CA SER A 109 -0.67 10.01 -9.41
C SER A 109 0.19 10.45 -8.21
N GLN A 110 -0.29 10.23 -6.99
CA GLN A 110 0.44 10.55 -5.76
C GLN A 110 1.61 9.60 -5.53
N MET A 111 1.42 8.30 -5.74
CA MET A 111 2.49 7.31 -5.68
C MET A 111 3.61 7.69 -6.67
N LEU A 112 3.24 8.04 -7.91
CA LEU A 112 4.19 8.49 -8.92
C LEU A 112 4.93 9.76 -8.48
N PHE A 113 4.22 10.76 -7.92
CA PHE A 113 4.83 11.96 -7.38
C PHE A 113 5.86 11.65 -6.28
N PHE A 114 5.52 10.84 -5.29
CA PHE A 114 6.43 10.46 -4.20
C PHE A 114 7.64 9.67 -4.72
N MET A 115 7.41 8.77 -5.67
CA MET A 115 8.44 7.98 -6.34
C MET A 115 9.44 8.86 -7.08
N LEU A 116 8.96 9.79 -7.90
CA LEU A 116 9.79 10.73 -8.65
C LEU A 116 10.58 11.65 -7.71
N CYS A 117 9.97 12.13 -6.62
CA CYS A 117 10.67 12.91 -5.61
C CYS A 117 11.77 12.09 -4.93
N CYS A 118 11.48 10.85 -4.52
CA CYS A 118 12.48 9.96 -3.94
C CYS A 118 13.65 9.72 -4.91
N LEU A 119 13.36 9.45 -6.17
CA LEU A 119 14.37 9.25 -7.21
C LEU A 119 15.24 10.51 -7.39
N TYR A 120 14.61 11.67 -7.55
CA TYR A 120 15.30 12.95 -7.71
C TYR A 120 16.23 13.26 -6.54
N TYR A 121 15.71 13.25 -5.31
CA TYR A 121 16.50 13.65 -4.14
C TYR A 121 17.56 12.65 -3.75
N LEU A 122 17.38 11.37 -4.08
CA LEU A 122 18.31 10.33 -3.69
C LEU A 122 19.45 10.16 -4.70
N PHE A 123 19.19 10.37 -5.99
CA PHE A 123 20.15 10.13 -7.07
C PHE A 123 20.74 11.42 -7.66
N PHE A 124 19.94 12.48 -7.79
CA PHE A 124 20.32 13.68 -8.54
C PHE A 124 20.57 14.91 -7.66
N ALA A 125 19.85 15.09 -6.56
CA ALA A 125 20.06 16.25 -5.69
C ALA A 125 21.42 16.18 -4.99
N ILE A 126 22.33 17.09 -5.36
CA ILE A 126 23.65 17.27 -4.73
C ILE A 126 23.47 18.13 -3.47
N ASN A 127 22.66 17.69 -2.51
CA ASN A 127 22.45 18.41 -1.26
C ASN A 127 23.33 17.80 -0.16
N GLY A 128 24.31 18.58 0.31
CA GLY A 128 25.38 18.18 1.24
C GLY A 128 24.98 17.78 2.66
N PHE A 129 23.69 17.64 2.96
CA PHE A 129 23.19 17.36 4.32
C PHE A 129 23.28 15.88 4.73
N THR A 130 23.56 14.97 3.80
CA THR A 130 23.55 13.51 4.06
C THR A 130 24.89 12.89 3.73
N SER A 131 25.50 12.22 4.72
CA SER A 131 26.77 11.49 4.51
C SER A 131 26.65 10.42 3.43
N LYS A 132 27.77 10.07 2.76
CA LYS A 132 27.82 8.98 1.76
C LYS A 132 27.25 7.66 2.31
N LYS A 133 27.53 7.36 3.59
CA LYS A 133 27.03 6.18 4.29
C LYS A 133 25.52 6.21 4.45
N THR A 134 24.97 7.34 4.91
CA THR A 134 23.52 7.51 5.07
C THR A 134 22.81 7.45 3.73
N ARG A 135 23.35 8.07 2.68
CA ARG A 135 22.79 8.01 1.31
C ARG A 135 22.72 6.57 0.80
N LYS A 136 23.78 5.77 0.99
CA LYS A 136 23.78 4.35 0.62
C LYS A 136 22.68 3.56 1.34
N LEU A 137 22.47 3.83 2.63
CA LEU A 137 21.39 3.20 3.41
C LEU A 137 20.01 3.61 2.89
N GLN A 138 19.83 4.89 2.56
CA GLN A 138 18.59 5.44 2.01
C GLN A 138 18.26 4.84 0.63
N ILE A 139 19.26 4.59 -0.23
CA ILE A 139 19.12 3.88 -1.52
C ILE A 139 18.69 2.43 -1.31
N ALA A 140 19.37 1.70 -0.42
CA ALA A 140 19.00 0.31 -0.13
C ALA A 140 17.59 0.18 0.44
N PHE A 141 17.20 1.10 1.33
CA PHE A 141 15.85 1.15 1.87
C PHE A 141 14.82 1.51 0.81
N PHE A 142 15.09 2.49 -0.06
CA PHE A 142 14.22 2.81 -1.20
C PHE A 142 13.98 1.60 -2.10
N GLY A 143 15.03 0.87 -2.49
CA GLY A 143 14.90 -0.37 -3.27
C GLY A 143 14.03 -1.43 -2.57
N SER A 144 14.11 -1.53 -1.25
CA SER A 144 13.25 -2.42 -0.45
C SER A 144 11.77 -2.01 -0.48
N ILE A 145 11.49 -0.71 -0.55
CA ILE A 145 10.12 -0.18 -0.69
C ILE A 145 9.60 -0.42 -2.11
N ILE A 146 10.44 -0.26 -3.14
CA ILE A 146 10.05 -0.56 -4.53
C ILE A 146 9.63 -2.02 -4.67
N LEU A 147 10.42 -2.93 -4.10
CA LEU A 147 10.08 -4.34 -4.11
C LEU A 147 8.74 -4.61 -3.40
N GLN A 148 8.52 -4.01 -2.22
CA GLN A 148 7.25 -4.15 -1.50
C GLN A 148 6.05 -3.64 -2.28
N VAL A 149 6.17 -2.50 -2.98
CA VAL A 149 5.08 -1.95 -3.80
C VAL A 149 4.87 -2.79 -5.06
N SER A 150 5.95 -3.32 -5.66
CA SER A 150 5.86 -4.11 -6.89
C SER A 150 5.05 -5.39 -6.71
N ILE A 151 5.11 -6.03 -5.53
CA ILE A 151 4.44 -7.31 -5.30
C ILE A 151 2.93 -7.15 -5.42
N PRO A 152 2.21 -6.35 -4.62
CA PRO A 152 0.78 -6.28 -4.81
C PRO A 152 0.37 -5.61 -6.12
N VAL A 153 1.20 -4.75 -6.74
CA VAL A 153 0.92 -4.28 -8.10
C VAL A 153 0.90 -5.44 -9.10
N MET A 154 1.87 -6.35 -9.08
CA MET A 154 1.93 -7.50 -9.99
C MET A 154 0.72 -8.43 -9.85
N PHE A 155 0.21 -8.60 -8.63
CA PHE A 155 -0.93 -9.52 -8.39
C PHE A 155 -2.29 -8.85 -8.54
N LEU A 156 -2.41 -7.58 -8.17
CA LEU A 156 -3.70 -6.90 -8.13
C LEU A 156 -4.04 -6.19 -9.45
N LEU A 157 -3.05 -5.67 -10.18
CA LEU A 157 -3.31 -4.97 -11.44
C LEU A 157 -3.94 -5.89 -12.51
N PRO A 158 -3.45 -7.12 -12.74
CA PRO A 158 -4.08 -8.02 -13.71
C PRO A 158 -5.53 -8.37 -13.35
N SER A 159 -5.79 -8.65 -12.07
CA SER A 159 -7.15 -8.95 -11.58
C SER A 159 -8.08 -7.73 -11.72
N PHE A 160 -7.56 -6.52 -11.47
CA PHE A 160 -8.33 -5.29 -11.68
C PHE A 160 -8.65 -5.05 -13.16
N VAL A 161 -7.66 -5.20 -14.06
CA VAL A 161 -7.85 -5.05 -15.50
C VAL A 161 -8.86 -6.06 -16.03
N PHE A 162 -8.77 -7.33 -15.59
CA PHE A 162 -9.75 -8.36 -15.93
C PHE A 162 -11.16 -7.97 -15.47
N MET A 163 -11.32 -7.51 -14.22
CA MET A 163 -12.62 -7.11 -13.70
C MET A 163 -13.24 -5.93 -14.48
N VAL A 164 -12.43 -4.92 -14.80
CA VAL A 164 -12.88 -3.78 -15.63
C VAL A 164 -13.27 -4.26 -17.04
N PHE A 165 -12.46 -5.12 -17.65
CA PHE A 165 -12.76 -5.71 -18.96
C PHE A 165 -14.08 -6.48 -18.93
N SER A 166 -14.29 -7.34 -17.92
CA SER A 166 -15.52 -8.10 -17.75
C SER A 166 -16.76 -7.21 -17.63
N VAL A 167 -16.68 -6.12 -16.88
CA VAL A 167 -17.79 -5.17 -16.74
C VAL A 167 -18.05 -4.42 -18.05
N VAL A 168 -17.02 -3.84 -18.66
CA VAL A 168 -17.16 -3.01 -19.87
C VAL A 168 -17.66 -3.83 -21.07
N MET A 169 -17.20 -5.07 -21.20
CA MET A 169 -17.55 -5.94 -22.33
C MET A 169 -18.79 -6.82 -22.04
N GLY A 170 -19.36 -6.77 -20.83
CA GLY A 170 -20.41 -7.70 -20.41
C GLY A 170 -19.96 -9.17 -20.45
N TYR A 171 -18.67 -9.44 -20.19
CA TYR A 171 -18.08 -10.77 -20.27
C TYR A 171 -18.11 -11.46 -18.90
N TYR A 172 -19.03 -12.40 -18.74
CA TYR A 172 -19.22 -13.18 -17.51
C TYR A 172 -18.60 -14.57 -17.65
N ASN A 173 -17.53 -14.84 -16.88
CA ASN A 173 -16.92 -16.16 -16.79
C ASN A 173 -16.51 -16.44 -15.34
N GLN A 174 -17.28 -17.29 -14.67
CA GLN A 174 -17.10 -17.57 -13.25
C GLN A 174 -15.74 -18.21 -12.94
N ALA A 175 -15.24 -19.09 -13.81
CA ALA A 175 -13.93 -19.71 -13.64
C ALA A 175 -12.79 -18.67 -13.68
N LEU A 176 -12.85 -17.74 -14.64
CA LEU A 176 -11.87 -16.65 -14.74
C LEU A 176 -11.99 -15.65 -13.59
N THR A 177 -13.22 -15.31 -13.17
CA THR A 177 -13.46 -14.47 -11.98
C THR A 177 -12.88 -15.10 -10.72
N ASN A 178 -13.13 -16.38 -10.49
CA ASN A 178 -12.59 -17.12 -9.36
C ASN A 178 -11.06 -17.17 -9.41
N PHE A 179 -10.48 -17.43 -10.57
CA PHE A 179 -9.03 -17.40 -10.76
C PHE A 179 -8.43 -16.01 -10.49
N ALA A 180 -9.06 -14.94 -10.97
CA ALA A 180 -8.61 -13.56 -10.74
C ALA A 180 -8.63 -13.20 -9.25
N VAL A 181 -9.63 -13.66 -8.49
CA VAL A 181 -9.71 -13.49 -7.03
C VAL A 181 -8.61 -14.28 -6.31
N LEU A 182 -8.37 -15.53 -6.70
CA LEU A 182 -7.30 -16.36 -6.14
C LEU A 182 -5.93 -15.73 -6.41
N HIS A 183 -5.67 -15.34 -7.66
CA HIS A 183 -4.46 -14.64 -8.07
C HIS A 183 -4.25 -13.37 -7.24
N ALA A 184 -5.29 -12.53 -7.12
CA ALA A 184 -5.23 -11.34 -6.29
C ALA A 184 -4.89 -11.69 -4.84
N SER A 185 -5.43 -12.76 -4.27
CA SER A 185 -5.25 -13.13 -2.86
C SER A 185 -3.81 -13.53 -2.50
N VAL A 186 -3.01 -14.02 -3.45
CA VAL A 186 -1.61 -14.45 -3.23
C VAL A 186 -0.70 -13.29 -2.80
N HIS A 187 -1.02 -12.06 -3.17
CA HIS A 187 -0.16 -10.90 -2.88
C HIS A 187 0.12 -10.74 -1.38
N GLY A 188 -0.85 -11.04 -0.51
CA GLY A 188 -0.75 -10.80 0.93
C GLY A 188 0.33 -11.69 1.55
N PHE A 189 0.26 -12.99 1.24
CA PHE A 189 1.27 -13.95 1.67
C PHE A 189 2.67 -13.57 1.17
N LEU A 190 2.81 -13.29 -0.12
CA LEU A 190 4.12 -12.99 -0.71
C LEU A 190 4.71 -11.68 -0.18
N SER A 191 3.87 -10.65 0.03
CA SER A 191 4.30 -9.37 0.60
C SER A 191 4.86 -9.56 2.00
N THR A 192 4.19 -10.36 2.84
CA THR A 192 4.67 -10.68 4.19
C THR A 192 6.00 -11.41 4.15
N VAL A 193 6.13 -12.47 3.34
CA VAL A 193 7.40 -13.21 3.18
C VAL A 193 8.53 -12.28 2.76
N VAL A 194 8.28 -11.40 1.79
CA VAL A 194 9.30 -10.47 1.30
C VAL A 194 9.72 -9.47 2.37
N VAL A 195 8.79 -8.87 3.12
CA VAL A 195 9.11 -7.97 4.23
C VAL A 195 10.04 -8.66 5.25
N LEU A 196 9.74 -9.91 5.62
CA LEU A 196 10.55 -10.68 6.56
C LEU A 196 11.98 -10.95 6.06
N VAL A 197 12.14 -11.22 4.76
CA VAL A 197 13.43 -11.57 4.15
C VAL A 197 14.28 -10.34 3.83
N ILE A 198 13.70 -9.22 3.42
CA ILE A 198 14.51 -8.08 2.95
C ILE A 198 14.99 -7.19 4.09
N HIS A 199 14.19 -7.02 5.15
CA HIS A 199 14.51 -6.10 6.23
C HIS A 199 15.43 -6.76 7.26
N LYS A 200 16.62 -6.18 7.44
CA LYS A 200 17.60 -6.62 8.44
C LYS A 200 17.03 -6.87 9.84
N PRO A 201 16.19 -6.00 10.45
CA PRO A 201 15.66 -6.27 11.78
C PRO A 201 14.80 -7.55 11.83
N TYR A 202 13.95 -7.79 10.82
CA TYR A 202 13.13 -8.99 10.76
C TYR A 202 13.95 -10.25 10.53
N ARG A 203 14.94 -10.22 9.63
CA ARG A 203 15.89 -11.34 9.48
C ARG A 203 16.63 -11.68 10.76
N ASN A 204 17.09 -10.67 11.49
CA ASN A 204 17.80 -10.88 12.76
C ASN A 204 16.88 -11.52 13.81
N PHE A 205 15.63 -11.06 13.89
CA PHE A 205 14.61 -11.65 14.76
C PHE A 205 14.33 -13.11 14.40
N ILE A 206 14.10 -13.43 13.12
CA ILE A 206 13.89 -14.82 12.66
C ILE A 206 15.11 -15.68 13.02
N ARG A 207 16.33 -15.19 12.74
CA ARG A 207 17.56 -15.89 13.11
C ARG A 207 17.69 -16.11 14.61
N SER A 208 17.17 -15.24 15.47
CA SER A 208 17.24 -15.43 16.93
C SER A 208 16.42 -16.61 17.45
N PHE A 209 15.41 -17.08 16.71
CA PHE A 209 14.70 -18.32 17.06
C PHE A 209 15.53 -19.57 16.75
N PHE A 210 16.37 -19.51 15.72
CA PHE A 210 17.14 -20.66 15.24
C PHE A 210 18.59 -20.67 15.75
N CYS A 211 19.15 -19.49 16.05
CA CYS A 211 20.48 -19.33 16.63
C CYS A 211 20.33 -18.87 18.08
N LYS A 212 20.73 -19.70 19.05
CA LYS A 212 20.93 -19.25 20.44
C LYS A 212 21.81 -17.99 20.41
N SER A 213 21.30 -16.89 20.93
CA SER A 213 21.97 -15.60 20.90
C SER A 213 23.35 -15.71 21.57
N VAL A 214 24.43 -15.68 20.78
CA VAL A 214 25.77 -15.42 21.31
C VAL A 214 25.74 -13.98 21.76
N LYS A 215 25.74 -13.75 23.07
CA LYS A 215 25.81 -12.39 23.65
C LYS A 215 27.02 -11.69 23.03
N PRO A 216 26.86 -10.51 22.41
CA PRO A 216 28.01 -9.74 22.00
C PRO A 216 28.75 -9.33 23.28
N GLU A 217 30.01 -9.74 23.38
CA GLU A 217 30.92 -9.23 24.39
C GLU A 217 31.01 -7.70 24.19
N VAL A 218 30.42 -6.95 25.12
CA VAL A 218 30.45 -5.50 25.12
C VAL A 218 31.88 -5.09 25.46
N THR A 219 32.73 -4.94 24.44
CA THR A 219 33.96 -4.17 24.61
C THR A 219 33.55 -2.71 24.81
N ILE A 220 33.49 -2.28 26.07
CA ILE A 220 33.39 -0.86 26.44
C ILE A 220 34.68 -0.20 25.97
N LYS A 221 34.70 0.29 24.72
CA LYS A 221 35.65 1.34 24.34
C LYS A 221 35.10 2.61 24.97
N SER A 222 35.80 3.10 26.00
CA SER A 222 35.55 4.39 26.62
C SER A 222 35.43 5.46 25.53
N VAL A 223 34.22 5.95 25.30
CA VAL A 223 33.97 7.11 24.46
C VAL A 223 34.52 8.30 25.24
N MET A 224 35.72 8.74 24.87
CA MET A 224 36.23 10.03 25.31
C MET A 224 35.23 11.09 24.86
N ASP A 225 34.65 11.77 25.84
CA ASP A 225 33.58 12.75 25.71
C ASP A 225 34.06 13.93 24.86
N THR A 226 33.77 13.89 23.56
CA THR A 226 34.05 14.98 22.60
C THR A 226 32.97 16.06 22.62
N ARG A 227 32.05 16.03 23.60
CA ARG A 227 30.92 16.96 23.70
C ARG A 227 31.27 18.31 24.34
N ARG A 228 32.56 18.57 24.62
CA ARG A 228 33.09 19.90 24.94
C ARG A 228 34.18 20.28 23.94
N MET A 229 33.81 20.74 22.75
CA MET A 229 34.64 21.65 21.94
C MET A 229 33.84 22.14 20.71
N SER A 230 33.00 23.16 20.92
CA SER A 230 32.69 24.18 19.91
C SER A 230 31.84 25.28 20.54
N VAL A 231 32.43 26.01 21.51
CA VAL A 231 31.96 27.38 21.80
C VAL A 231 32.73 28.26 20.84
N PHE A 232 32.10 28.68 19.74
CA PHE A 232 32.61 29.77 18.91
C PHE A 232 32.30 31.08 19.65
N PRO A 233 33.30 31.92 19.99
CA PRO A 233 33.02 33.25 20.48
C PRO A 233 32.60 34.13 19.29
N THR A 234 31.34 34.55 19.27
CA THR A 234 30.90 35.70 18.47
C THR A 234 31.42 36.97 19.15
N HIS A 235 32.41 37.61 18.54
CA HIS A 235 32.74 39.00 18.84
C HIS A 235 31.58 39.88 18.39
N VAL A 236 30.94 40.56 19.34
CA VAL A 236 30.08 41.71 19.10
C VAL A 236 31.00 42.92 19.10
N THR A 237 31.20 43.55 17.95
CA THR A 237 31.75 44.91 17.86
C THR A 237 30.58 45.89 17.90
N THR A 238 30.61 46.74 18.92
CA THR A 238 29.87 48.02 19.04
C THR A 238 30.06 48.91 17.82
#